data_AF-A0A345P4L3-F1
#
_entry.id   AF-A0A345P4L3-F1
#
_cell.length_a   1.000
_cell.length_b   1.000
_cell.length_c   1.000
_cell.angle_alpha   90.00
_cell.angle_beta   90.00
_cell.angle_gamma   90.00
#
_symmetry.space_group_name_H-M   'P 1'
#
loop_
_entity.id
_entity.type
_entity.pdbx_description
1 polymer ?
#
loop_
_entity_poly.entity_id
_entity_poly.type
_entity_poly.pdbx_seq_one_letter_code
_entity_poly.pdbx_strand_id
1 'polypeptide(L)'
;MNLSGEESRMPETTPKLPQTLPELLRNQVILRPRHVALRHKRLGIWQEWTWQDLLSQTQRYASSLASLGFGADSSLLLLSRPRVEALLLALAVQSLGGTVQPLDPDLTHDELQILLKGINPKFIFSEGQAEVDQLIQSQISPQLALYANARGLSHYKFPNLLSIDQFLTSYVELPVIHIKPEAFAFVFYGLDSEGSLIHQKLSHQRLINEAKHLIEQTGLSHKEDALAARAFATAGQARYLVAPWLVAGFRLNFPENLATRDNDRRELSPSLVLGTNATFARVAQLAEQKLPTTGTLTHRIYAWAWNQETHNPLAWILTRLIRRVLRENLGFAHLKTALLIGEPLAKTHVDFYASLGIRIKRLAATGVTQSVPAQASPVETPQSGLQKNKQKSEPNPSNPLLR
;
A
#
# COMPACT_ATOMS: atom_id res chain seq x y z
N MET A 1 41.02 8.40 -60.83
CA MET A 1 41.39 8.25 -59.41
C MET A 1 40.23 8.86 -58.61
N ASN A 2 39.16 8.08 -58.40
CA ASN A 2 37.96 8.55 -57.71
C ASN A 2 37.97 7.97 -56.30
N LEU A 3 38.09 8.85 -55.30
CA LEU A 3 37.89 8.56 -53.89
C LEU A 3 36.42 8.79 -53.57
N SER A 4 35.61 7.72 -53.54
CA SER A 4 34.27 7.76 -52.94
C SER A 4 34.43 7.42 -51.45
N GLY A 5 34.30 8.43 -50.60
CA GLY A 5 34.20 8.27 -49.16
C GLY A 5 32.89 7.58 -48.79
N GLU A 6 33.00 6.43 -48.13
CA GLU A 6 31.89 5.83 -47.40
C GLU A 6 31.62 6.68 -46.15
N GLU A 7 30.57 7.50 -46.22
CA GLU A 7 29.97 8.13 -45.04
C GLU A 7 29.34 7.02 -44.17
N SER A 8 30.08 6.61 -43.15
CA SER A 8 29.59 5.75 -42.08
C SER A 8 28.45 6.46 -41.35
N ARG A 9 27.20 6.11 -41.70
CA ARG A 9 26.01 6.51 -40.94
C ARG A 9 25.99 5.76 -39.62
N MET A 10 26.33 6.46 -38.55
CA MET A 10 26.08 6.03 -37.18
C MET A 10 24.56 5.84 -36.98
N PRO A 11 24.09 4.72 -36.40
CA PRO A 11 22.66 4.51 -36.20
C PRO A 11 22.12 5.51 -35.18
N GLU A 12 21.10 6.29 -35.58
CA GLU A 12 20.27 7.07 -34.67
C GLU A 12 19.54 6.11 -33.72
N THR A 13 20.13 5.84 -32.55
CA THR A 13 19.44 5.17 -31.46
C THR A 13 18.48 6.16 -30.82
N THR A 14 17.26 6.27 -31.35
CA THR A 14 16.12 6.85 -30.61
C THR A 14 16.11 6.24 -29.21
N PRO A 15 16.07 7.04 -28.12
CA PRO A 15 16.06 6.51 -26.78
C PRO A 15 14.83 5.61 -26.60
N LYS A 16 15.07 4.32 -26.39
CA LYS A 16 14.00 3.33 -26.22
C LYS A 16 13.23 3.66 -24.94
N LEU A 17 11.94 3.96 -25.07
CA LEU A 17 11.07 4.22 -23.94
C LEU A 17 11.02 2.99 -23.01
N PRO A 18 11.01 3.15 -21.69
CA PRO A 18 10.91 2.02 -20.75
C PRO A 18 9.61 1.24 -20.98
N GLN A 19 9.72 -0.08 -21.11
CA GLN A 19 8.65 -1.01 -21.46
C GLN A 19 8.34 -2.01 -20.33
N THR A 20 9.12 -2.00 -19.24
CA THR A 20 8.89 -2.84 -18.05
C THR A 20 8.90 -2.04 -16.75
N LEU A 21 8.33 -2.60 -15.67
CA LEU A 21 8.30 -1.93 -14.37
C LEU A 21 9.72 -1.69 -13.80
N PRO A 22 10.68 -2.64 -13.90
CA PRO A 22 12.08 -2.39 -13.54
C PRO A 22 12.76 -1.33 -14.40
N GLU A 23 12.46 -1.27 -15.70
CA GLU A 23 12.98 -0.19 -16.58
C GLU A 23 12.43 1.18 -16.18
N LEU A 24 11.14 1.24 -15.80
CA LEU A 24 10.55 2.47 -15.28
C LEU A 24 11.23 2.90 -13.98
N LEU A 25 11.52 1.98 -13.06
CA LEU A 25 12.29 2.28 -11.85
C LEU A 25 13.66 2.90 -12.18
N ARG A 26 14.41 2.29 -13.10
CA ARG A 26 15.72 2.84 -13.54
C ARG A 26 15.56 4.22 -14.20
N ASN A 27 14.51 4.39 -15.01
CA ASN A 27 14.20 5.68 -15.62
C ASN A 27 13.90 6.76 -14.57
N GLN A 28 13.21 6.42 -13.47
CA GLN A 28 13.00 7.35 -12.36
C GLN A 28 14.31 7.75 -11.68
N VAL A 29 15.26 6.83 -11.52
CA VAL A 29 16.60 7.15 -10.99
C VAL A 29 17.36 8.08 -11.92
N ILE A 30 17.28 7.89 -13.24
CA ILE A 30 17.90 8.79 -14.22
C ILE A 30 17.29 10.20 -14.12
N LEU A 31 15.96 10.29 -14.06
CA LEU A 31 15.26 11.57 -14.07
C LEU A 31 15.35 12.34 -12.75
N ARG A 32 15.42 11.63 -11.61
CA ARG A 32 15.25 12.23 -10.27
C ARG A 32 15.87 11.38 -9.15
N PRO A 33 17.19 11.11 -9.18
CA PRO A 33 17.83 10.14 -8.28
C PRO A 33 17.65 10.47 -6.80
N ARG A 34 17.74 11.77 -6.45
CA ARG A 34 17.66 12.27 -5.07
C ARG A 34 16.26 12.70 -4.63
N HIS A 35 15.25 12.62 -5.50
CA HIS A 35 13.88 12.87 -5.06
C HIS A 35 13.40 11.70 -4.20
N VAL A 36 12.62 12.01 -3.17
CA VAL A 36 11.91 11.01 -2.37
C VAL A 36 10.98 10.23 -3.29
N ALA A 37 11.17 8.91 -3.34
CA ALA A 37 10.29 7.98 -4.04
C ALA A 37 9.21 7.45 -3.10
N LEU A 38 9.62 7.19 -1.86
CA LEU A 38 8.83 6.50 -0.86
C LEU A 38 9.07 7.07 0.54
N ARG A 39 8.03 7.06 1.38
CA ARG A 39 8.14 7.23 2.82
C ARG A 39 7.53 6.05 3.54
N HIS A 40 8.06 5.70 4.70
CA HIS A 40 7.49 4.67 5.56
C HIS A 40 7.58 5.08 7.01
N LYS A 41 6.46 5.00 7.72
CA LYS A 41 6.41 5.36 9.12
C LYS A 41 6.80 4.16 9.98
N ARG A 42 7.83 4.34 10.81
CA ARG A 42 8.31 3.32 11.75
C ARG A 42 8.53 3.97 13.11
N LEU A 43 7.92 3.42 14.17
CA LEU A 43 7.99 3.93 15.53
C LEU A 43 7.58 5.41 15.60
N GLY A 44 6.50 5.77 14.89
CA GLY A 44 6.00 7.14 14.84
C GLY A 44 6.75 8.11 13.91
N ILE A 45 7.87 7.71 13.28
CA ILE A 45 8.71 8.60 12.47
C ILE A 45 8.71 8.19 11.00
N TRP A 46 8.45 9.14 10.09
CA TRP A 46 8.57 8.92 8.65
C TRP A 46 10.02 8.82 8.19
N GLN A 47 10.37 7.66 7.66
CA GLN A 47 11.65 7.38 7.01
C GLN A 47 11.50 7.66 5.52
N GLU A 48 12.38 8.45 4.93
CA GLU A 48 12.35 8.79 3.50
C GLU A 48 13.36 7.93 2.72
N TRP A 49 12.95 7.51 1.53
CA TRP A 49 13.77 6.74 0.59
C TRP A 49 13.78 7.46 -0.75
N THR A 50 14.96 7.79 -1.24
CA THR A 50 15.09 8.37 -2.58
C THR A 50 14.92 7.30 -3.66
N TRP A 51 14.71 7.71 -4.91
CA TRP A 51 14.68 6.77 -6.04
C TRP A 51 15.98 5.96 -6.14
N GLN A 52 17.12 6.59 -5.86
CA GLN A 52 18.42 5.92 -5.85
C GLN A 52 18.52 4.87 -4.73
N ASP A 53 18.08 5.19 -3.52
CA ASP A 53 18.07 4.25 -2.39
C ASP A 53 17.18 3.03 -2.70
N LEU A 54 16.01 3.29 -3.28
CA LEU A 54 15.04 2.28 -3.66
C LEU A 54 15.63 1.32 -4.70
N LEU A 55 16.25 1.83 -5.77
CA LEU A 55 16.91 0.98 -6.78
C LEU A 55 18.05 0.16 -6.18
N SER A 56 18.92 0.80 -5.37
CA SER A 56 20.04 0.11 -4.71
C SER A 56 19.55 -1.07 -3.87
N GLN A 57 18.53 -0.85 -3.03
CA GLN A 57 18.00 -1.92 -2.19
C GLN A 57 17.25 -3.00 -2.99
N THR A 58 16.50 -2.62 -4.04
CA THR A 58 15.91 -3.56 -4.98
C THR A 58 16.97 -4.45 -5.64
N GLN A 59 18.10 -3.89 -6.04
CA GLN A 59 19.19 -4.66 -6.65
C GLN A 59 19.87 -5.61 -5.64
N ARG A 60 19.98 -5.23 -4.35
CA ARG A 60 20.46 -6.14 -3.30
C ARG A 60 19.55 -7.34 -3.09
N TYR A 61 18.24 -7.13 -3.07
CA TYR A 61 17.28 -8.24 -3.02
C TYR A 61 17.34 -9.10 -4.29
N ALA A 62 17.43 -8.48 -5.47
CA ALA A 62 17.53 -9.22 -6.73
C ALA A 62 18.80 -10.08 -6.76
N SER A 63 19.94 -9.53 -6.33
CA SER A 63 21.22 -10.25 -6.23
C SER A 63 21.13 -11.45 -5.29
N SER A 64 20.54 -11.25 -4.11
CA SER A 64 20.32 -12.32 -3.12
C SER A 64 19.40 -13.42 -3.67
N LEU A 65 18.30 -13.06 -4.34
CA LEU A 65 17.38 -14.01 -4.98
C LEU A 65 18.06 -14.79 -6.11
N ALA A 66 18.80 -14.11 -6.99
CA ALA A 66 19.51 -14.72 -8.10
C ALA A 66 20.56 -15.75 -7.63
N SER A 67 21.22 -15.49 -6.49
CA SER A 67 22.17 -16.43 -5.88
C SER A 67 21.54 -17.76 -5.45
N LEU A 68 20.22 -17.78 -5.26
CA LEU A 68 19.42 -18.98 -4.94
C LEU A 68 18.75 -19.58 -6.19
N GLY A 69 19.14 -19.13 -7.39
CA GLY A 69 18.59 -19.62 -8.66
C GLY A 69 17.24 -19.02 -9.05
N PHE A 70 16.82 -17.92 -8.42
CA PHE A 70 15.60 -17.22 -8.82
C PHE A 70 15.78 -16.56 -10.20
N GLY A 71 14.84 -16.77 -11.12
CA GLY A 71 14.88 -16.23 -12.49
C GLY A 71 13.51 -16.07 -13.13
N ALA A 72 13.46 -16.04 -14.47
CA ALA A 72 12.25 -15.75 -15.24
C ALA A 72 11.11 -16.78 -15.02
N ASP A 73 11.45 -18.04 -14.76
CA ASP A 73 10.48 -19.11 -14.49
C ASP A 73 10.11 -19.23 -13.00
N SER A 74 10.61 -18.33 -12.16
CA SER A 74 10.36 -18.31 -10.72
C SER A 74 9.22 -17.37 -10.35
N SER A 75 8.51 -17.71 -9.28
CA SER A 75 7.52 -16.83 -8.67
C SER A 75 7.79 -16.64 -7.17
N LEU A 76 7.46 -15.44 -6.68
CA LEU A 76 7.50 -15.10 -5.26
C LEU A 76 6.07 -14.90 -4.75
N LEU A 77 5.67 -15.71 -3.78
CA LEU A 77 4.44 -15.47 -3.02
C LEU A 77 4.66 -14.34 -2.01
N LEU A 78 3.84 -13.30 -2.04
CA LEU A 78 3.83 -12.24 -1.03
C LEU A 78 2.59 -12.39 -0.15
N LEU A 79 2.75 -12.95 1.05
CA LEU A 79 1.70 -13.03 2.06
C LEU A 79 1.87 -11.86 3.04
N SER A 80 1.39 -10.68 2.65
CA SER A 80 1.71 -9.43 3.35
C SER A 80 0.70 -8.31 3.11
N ARG A 81 0.44 -7.53 4.15
CA ARG A 81 -0.13 -6.18 4.13
C ARG A 81 0.88 -5.21 3.49
N PRO A 82 0.54 -3.91 3.32
CA PRO A 82 1.42 -2.95 2.66
C PRO A 82 2.66 -2.69 3.49
N ARG A 83 3.82 -2.99 2.91
CA ARG A 83 5.12 -2.66 3.49
C ARG A 83 6.18 -2.47 2.41
N VAL A 84 7.23 -1.76 2.79
CA VAL A 84 8.33 -1.40 1.89
C VAL A 84 9.07 -2.65 1.40
N GLU A 85 9.31 -3.63 2.27
CA GLU A 85 10.04 -4.85 1.92
C GLU A 85 9.30 -5.66 0.84
N ALA A 86 7.97 -5.76 0.94
CA ALA A 86 7.15 -6.44 -0.07
C ALA A 86 7.22 -5.73 -1.43
N LEU A 87 7.19 -4.40 -1.46
CA LEU A 87 7.34 -3.61 -2.69
C LEU A 87 8.73 -3.78 -3.31
N LEU A 88 9.79 -3.71 -2.50
CA LEU A 88 11.17 -3.84 -2.96
C LEU A 88 11.44 -5.25 -3.51
N LEU A 89 10.92 -6.30 -2.83
CA LEU A 89 10.98 -7.68 -3.30
C LEU A 89 10.20 -7.87 -4.60
N ALA A 90 9.01 -7.27 -4.73
CA ALA A 90 8.25 -7.33 -5.97
C ALA A 90 9.04 -6.76 -7.16
N LEU A 91 9.68 -5.61 -6.98
CA LEU A 91 10.53 -4.99 -7.99
C LEU A 91 11.80 -5.81 -8.28
N ALA A 92 12.36 -6.47 -7.26
CA ALA A 92 13.54 -7.32 -7.38
C ALA A 92 13.23 -8.58 -8.21
N VAL A 93 12.13 -9.26 -7.88
CA VAL A 93 11.60 -10.42 -8.61
C VAL A 93 11.36 -10.05 -10.07
N GLN A 94 10.71 -8.92 -10.31
CA GLN A 94 10.45 -8.44 -11.66
C GLN A 94 11.73 -8.08 -12.41
N SER A 95 12.76 -7.56 -11.71
CA SER A 95 14.07 -7.28 -12.30
C SER A 95 14.81 -8.55 -12.75
N LEU A 96 14.45 -9.71 -12.20
CA LEU A 96 14.94 -11.04 -12.61
C LEU A 96 14.03 -11.70 -13.67
N GLY A 97 12.98 -11.01 -14.13
CA GLY A 97 11.98 -11.53 -15.05
C GLY A 97 10.95 -12.47 -14.42
N GLY A 98 11.01 -12.68 -13.10
CA GLY A 98 10.08 -13.54 -12.39
C GLY A 98 8.75 -12.85 -12.07
N THR A 99 7.82 -13.63 -11.54
CA THR A 99 6.44 -13.19 -11.31
C THR A 99 6.10 -13.04 -9.83
N VAL A 100 5.36 -11.99 -9.47
CA VAL A 100 4.90 -11.77 -8.09
C VAL A 100 3.50 -12.35 -7.91
N GLN A 101 3.26 -13.05 -6.80
CA GLN A 101 1.99 -13.69 -6.45
C GLN A 101 1.47 -13.18 -5.09
N PRO A 102 0.77 -12.03 -5.06
CA PRO A 102 0.27 -11.46 -3.81
C PRO A 102 -0.94 -12.21 -3.24
N LEU A 103 -0.94 -12.47 -1.93
CA LEU A 103 -2.10 -12.95 -1.17
C LEU A 103 -2.37 -12.04 0.03
N ASP A 104 -3.65 -11.82 0.33
CA ASP A 104 -4.06 -11.07 1.51
C ASP A 104 -3.97 -11.96 2.76
N PRO A 105 -3.18 -11.57 3.78
CA PRO A 105 -3.11 -12.33 5.03
C PRO A 105 -4.43 -12.29 5.82
N ASP A 106 -5.36 -11.39 5.50
CA ASP A 106 -6.68 -11.31 6.16
C ASP A 106 -7.73 -12.28 5.55
N LEU A 107 -7.34 -13.13 4.59
CA LEU A 107 -8.19 -14.23 4.10
C LEU A 107 -8.54 -15.20 5.24
N THR A 108 -9.67 -15.89 5.12
CA THR A 108 -10.00 -16.93 6.10
C THR A 108 -8.97 -18.05 6.05
N HIS A 109 -8.79 -18.75 7.18
CA HIS A 109 -7.85 -19.86 7.28
C HIS A 109 -8.07 -20.86 6.14
N ASP A 110 -9.30 -21.33 5.93
CA ASP A 110 -9.62 -22.35 4.93
C ASP A 110 -9.30 -21.88 3.51
N GLU A 111 -9.68 -20.64 3.15
CA GLU A 111 -9.37 -20.07 1.83
C GLU A 111 -7.85 -19.98 1.61
N LEU A 112 -7.10 -19.49 2.61
CA LEU A 112 -5.66 -19.37 2.51
C LEU A 112 -4.98 -20.74 2.38
N GLN A 113 -5.46 -21.76 3.09
CA GLN A 113 -4.93 -23.12 2.98
C GLN A 113 -5.17 -23.73 1.59
N ILE A 114 -6.35 -23.52 0.99
CA ILE A 114 -6.64 -23.96 -0.39
C ILE A 114 -5.69 -23.26 -1.38
N LEU A 115 -5.53 -21.94 -1.24
CA LEU A 115 -4.65 -21.14 -2.10
C LEU A 115 -3.18 -21.56 -1.98
N LEU A 116 -2.65 -21.70 -0.76
CA LEU A 116 -1.26 -22.09 -0.53
C LEU A 116 -0.95 -23.47 -1.10
N LYS A 117 -1.85 -24.44 -0.92
CA LYS A 117 -1.70 -25.79 -1.48
C LYS A 117 -1.81 -25.79 -3.01
N GLY A 118 -2.76 -25.04 -3.56
CA GLY A 118 -2.95 -24.92 -5.01
C GLY A 118 -1.79 -24.21 -5.72
N ILE A 119 -1.16 -23.23 -5.07
CA ILE A 119 -0.01 -22.49 -5.62
C ILE A 119 1.29 -23.27 -5.40
N ASN A 120 1.45 -23.94 -4.25
CA ASN A 120 2.66 -24.64 -3.80
C ASN A 120 3.96 -23.82 -4.03
N PRO A 121 4.08 -22.65 -3.39
CA PRO A 121 5.13 -21.68 -3.68
C PRO A 121 6.52 -22.14 -3.22
N LYS A 122 7.53 -21.88 -4.06
CA LYS A 122 8.94 -22.17 -3.74
C LYS A 122 9.62 -21.02 -2.99
N PHE A 123 9.28 -19.79 -3.32
CA PHE A 123 9.78 -18.59 -2.67
C PHE A 123 8.61 -17.86 -2.03
N ILE A 124 8.74 -17.53 -0.75
CA ILE A 124 7.68 -16.91 0.02
C ILE A 124 8.26 -15.75 0.82
N PHE A 125 7.49 -14.66 0.90
CA PHE A 125 7.70 -13.60 1.87
C PHE A 125 6.45 -13.42 2.72
N SER A 126 6.64 -13.28 4.03
CA SER A 126 5.60 -13.19 5.06
C SER A 126 5.91 -12.05 6.03
N GLU A 127 4.92 -11.57 6.78
CA GLU A 127 5.15 -10.47 7.71
C GLU A 127 5.78 -10.89 9.01
N GLY A 128 5.12 -11.80 9.73
CA GLY A 128 5.58 -12.27 11.02
C GLY A 128 4.90 -13.57 11.41
N GLN A 129 4.78 -13.79 12.71
CA GLN A 129 4.39 -15.08 13.29
C GLN A 129 3.09 -15.64 12.72
N ALA A 130 2.02 -14.84 12.63
CA ALA A 130 0.70 -15.29 12.20
C ALA A 130 0.73 -15.83 10.76
N GLU A 131 1.43 -15.16 9.84
CA GLU A 131 1.55 -15.63 8.47
C GLU A 131 2.42 -16.89 8.38
N VAL A 132 3.52 -16.96 9.16
CA VAL A 132 4.37 -18.16 9.20
C VAL A 132 3.60 -19.38 9.74
N ASP A 133 2.74 -19.20 10.75
CA ASP A 133 1.87 -20.27 11.26
C ASP A 133 0.97 -20.85 10.15
N GLN A 134 0.41 -19.99 9.30
CA GLN A 134 -0.40 -20.42 8.15
C GLN A 134 0.43 -21.24 7.14
N LEU A 135 1.68 -20.84 6.90
CA LEU A 135 2.58 -21.58 6.01
C LEU A 135 2.90 -22.97 6.56
N ILE A 136 3.19 -23.09 7.86
CA ILE A 136 3.44 -24.38 8.52
C ILE A 136 2.23 -25.30 8.42
N GLN A 137 1.03 -24.78 8.69
CA GLN A 137 -0.22 -25.54 8.63
C GLN A 137 -0.53 -26.03 7.21
N SER A 138 -0.06 -25.32 6.18
CA SER A 138 -0.27 -25.72 4.79
C SER A 138 0.61 -26.89 4.35
N GLN A 139 1.59 -27.30 5.16
CA GLN A 139 2.51 -28.41 4.91
C GLN A 139 3.31 -28.28 3.61
N ILE A 140 3.43 -27.06 3.08
CA ILE A 140 4.30 -26.75 1.95
C ILE A 140 5.77 -26.84 2.37
N SER A 141 6.64 -27.09 1.39
CA SER A 141 8.09 -27.17 1.59
C SER A 141 8.80 -26.17 0.67
N PRO A 142 8.88 -24.89 1.06
CA PRO A 142 9.47 -23.87 0.21
C PRO A 142 11.00 -24.02 0.13
N GLN A 143 11.55 -23.59 -1.00
CA GLN A 143 12.99 -23.42 -1.17
C GLN A 143 13.51 -22.25 -0.30
N LEU A 144 12.70 -21.19 -0.13
CA LEU A 144 12.99 -20.05 0.71
C LEU A 144 11.71 -19.48 1.32
N ALA A 145 11.72 -19.26 2.63
CA ALA A 145 10.68 -18.51 3.33
C ALA A 145 11.28 -17.33 4.08
N LEU A 146 10.87 -16.12 3.72
CA LEU A 146 11.32 -14.88 4.33
C LEU A 146 10.25 -14.34 5.26
N TYR A 147 10.67 -13.76 6.38
CA TYR A 147 9.80 -12.97 7.25
C TYR A 147 10.41 -11.60 7.55
N ALA A 148 9.56 -10.59 7.73
CA ALA A 148 10.01 -9.23 8.04
C ALA A 148 10.16 -8.97 9.55
N ASN A 149 9.30 -9.55 10.38
CA ASN A 149 9.27 -9.32 11.82
C ASN A 149 9.58 -10.61 12.59
N ALA A 150 10.71 -10.63 13.29
CA ALA A 150 11.19 -11.77 14.05
C ALA A 150 10.43 -12.05 15.37
N ARG A 151 9.54 -11.15 15.80
CA ARG A 151 8.85 -11.28 17.09
C ARG A 151 8.04 -12.59 17.12
N GLY A 152 8.39 -13.47 18.06
CA GLY A 152 7.74 -14.77 18.24
C GLY A 152 8.30 -15.92 17.39
N LEU A 153 9.28 -15.67 16.52
CA LEU A 153 9.78 -16.66 15.55
C LEU A 153 11.09 -17.38 15.97
N SER A 154 11.64 -17.08 17.14
CA SER A 154 12.97 -17.60 17.57
C SER A 154 13.07 -19.13 17.67
N HIS A 155 11.96 -19.83 17.86
CA HIS A 155 11.93 -21.29 18.05
C HIS A 155 11.30 -22.06 16.88
N TYR A 156 10.94 -21.37 15.80
CA TYR A 156 10.22 -21.97 14.69
C TYR A 156 11.13 -22.89 13.88
N LYS A 157 10.61 -24.09 13.57
CA LYS A 157 11.24 -25.05 12.67
C LYS A 157 10.44 -25.12 11.39
N PHE A 158 10.76 -24.23 10.45
CA PHE A 158 10.18 -24.22 9.10
C PHE A 158 11.32 -24.23 8.08
N PRO A 159 11.23 -25.01 6.98
CA PRO A 159 12.31 -25.13 6.01
C PRO A 159 12.75 -23.77 5.46
N ASN A 160 14.06 -23.53 5.49
CA ASN A 160 14.68 -22.34 4.90
C ASN A 160 14.03 -21.01 5.34
N LEU A 161 13.58 -20.95 6.60
CA LEU A 161 12.99 -19.76 7.21
C LEU A 161 14.09 -18.78 7.65
N LEU A 162 14.16 -17.61 7.02
CA LEU A 162 15.15 -16.58 7.28
C LEU A 162 14.50 -15.21 7.51
N SER A 163 15.11 -14.37 8.35
CA SER A 163 14.70 -12.97 8.40
C SER A 163 15.11 -12.25 7.13
N ILE A 164 14.36 -11.22 6.73
CA ILE A 164 14.69 -10.41 5.55
C ILE A 164 16.08 -9.75 5.67
N ASP A 165 16.51 -9.42 6.89
CA ASP A 165 17.82 -8.84 7.16
C ASP A 165 18.96 -9.86 6.98
N GLN A 166 18.74 -11.11 7.41
CA GLN A 166 19.70 -12.20 7.24
C GLN A 166 19.81 -12.67 5.80
N PHE A 167 18.74 -12.50 5.02
CA PHE A 167 18.68 -12.88 3.61
C PHE A 167 19.60 -12.04 2.72
N LEU A 168 19.84 -10.78 3.10
CA LEU A 168 20.65 -9.86 2.30
C LEU A 168 22.12 -10.31 2.28
N THR A 169 22.60 -10.71 1.10
CA THR A 169 24.01 -11.04 0.87
C THR A 169 24.80 -9.79 0.44
N SER A 170 26.13 -9.97 0.27
CA SER A 170 26.96 -8.97 -0.39
C SER A 170 26.42 -8.67 -1.79
N TYR A 171 26.28 -7.38 -2.10
CA TYR A 171 25.77 -6.95 -3.39
C TYR A 171 26.67 -7.46 -4.53
N VAL A 172 26.08 -8.16 -5.49
CA VAL A 172 26.70 -8.49 -6.77
C VAL A 172 25.92 -7.78 -7.87
N GLU A 173 26.65 -7.06 -8.72
CA GLU A 173 26.06 -6.43 -9.90
C GLU A 173 25.50 -7.51 -10.83
N LEU A 174 24.19 -7.45 -11.05
CA LEU A 174 23.50 -8.39 -11.94
C LEU A 174 23.53 -7.85 -13.37
N PRO A 175 23.70 -8.73 -14.38
CA PRO A 175 23.55 -8.33 -15.76
C PRO A 175 22.14 -7.80 -16.00
N VAL A 176 22.01 -6.82 -16.91
CA VAL A 176 20.69 -6.33 -17.33
C VAL A 176 19.99 -7.45 -18.11
N ILE A 177 19.00 -8.06 -17.47
CA ILE A 177 18.16 -9.09 -18.10
C ILE A 177 17.17 -8.40 -19.03
N HIS A 178 17.12 -8.85 -20.28
CA HIS A 178 16.12 -8.36 -21.23
C HIS A 178 14.77 -9.02 -20.95
N ILE A 179 13.85 -8.27 -20.34
CA ILE A 179 12.51 -8.72 -20.00
C ILE A 179 11.55 -8.29 -21.11
N LYS A 180 10.80 -9.26 -21.65
CA LYS A 180 9.77 -8.96 -22.65
C LYS A 180 8.63 -8.14 -22.01
N PRO A 181 8.11 -7.08 -22.65
CA PRO A 181 6.97 -6.32 -22.13
C PRO A 181 5.72 -7.18 -21.87
N GLU A 182 5.55 -8.27 -22.60
CA GLU A 182 4.43 -9.20 -22.49
C GLU A 182 4.58 -10.18 -21.32
N ALA A 183 5.77 -10.28 -20.71
CA ALA A 183 6.00 -11.11 -19.53
C ALA A 183 5.12 -10.66 -18.36
N PHE A 184 4.69 -11.62 -17.54
CA PHE A 184 3.80 -11.37 -16.42
C PHE A 184 4.56 -10.79 -15.23
N ALA A 185 4.14 -9.60 -14.79
CA ALA A 185 4.67 -8.95 -13.60
C ALA A 185 3.99 -9.46 -12.32
N PHE A 186 2.69 -9.75 -12.43
CA PHE A 186 1.86 -10.21 -11.31
C PHE A 186 0.90 -11.32 -11.75
N VAL A 187 0.63 -12.25 -10.84
CA VAL A 187 -0.47 -13.21 -10.91
C VAL A 187 -1.27 -13.12 -9.61
N PHE A 188 -2.54 -12.74 -9.72
CA PHE A 188 -3.46 -12.66 -8.59
C PHE A 188 -4.31 -13.92 -8.55
N TYR A 189 -4.33 -14.60 -7.41
CA TYR A 189 -5.16 -15.78 -7.18
C TYR A 189 -6.41 -15.43 -6.38
N GLY A 190 -7.45 -16.23 -6.56
CA GLY A 190 -8.66 -16.21 -5.76
C GLY A 190 -9.39 -17.54 -5.91
N LEU A 191 -10.55 -17.63 -5.26
CA LEU A 191 -11.43 -18.78 -5.34
C LEU A 191 -12.74 -18.35 -6.00
N ASP A 192 -13.31 -19.22 -6.84
CA ASP A 192 -14.67 -19.03 -7.34
C ASP A 192 -15.72 -19.51 -6.32
N SER A 193 -17.01 -19.46 -6.70
CA SER A 193 -18.12 -19.88 -5.84
C SER A 193 -18.09 -21.37 -5.48
N GLU A 194 -17.36 -22.18 -6.24
CA GLU A 194 -17.21 -23.62 -6.02
C GLU A 194 -15.93 -23.94 -5.23
N GLY A 195 -15.15 -22.92 -4.86
CA GLY A 195 -13.88 -23.09 -4.16
C GLY A 195 -12.71 -23.48 -5.07
N SER A 196 -12.89 -23.41 -6.40
CA SER A 196 -11.84 -23.72 -7.36
C SER A 196 -10.90 -22.53 -7.55
N LEU A 197 -9.62 -22.85 -7.80
CA LEU A 197 -8.57 -21.84 -7.95
C LEU A 197 -8.71 -21.09 -9.28
N ILE A 198 -8.95 -19.79 -9.19
CA ILE A 198 -8.94 -18.86 -10.34
C ILE A 198 -7.74 -17.93 -10.25
N HIS A 199 -7.27 -17.45 -11.40
CA HIS A 199 -6.14 -16.53 -11.44
C HIS A 199 -6.26 -15.48 -12.54
N GLN A 200 -5.69 -14.30 -12.26
CA GLN A 200 -5.55 -13.21 -13.21
C GLN A 200 -4.07 -12.85 -13.39
N LYS A 201 -3.57 -12.92 -14.63
CA LYS A 201 -2.21 -12.53 -14.98
C LYS A 201 -2.16 -11.11 -15.52
N LEU A 202 -1.22 -10.29 -15.05
CA LEU A 202 -0.98 -8.93 -15.52
C LEU A 202 0.44 -8.79 -16.07
N SER A 203 0.55 -8.46 -17.36
CA SER A 203 1.84 -8.19 -17.99
C SER A 203 2.37 -6.80 -17.66
N HIS A 204 3.69 -6.62 -17.80
CA HIS A 204 4.32 -5.31 -17.66
C HIS A 204 3.69 -4.28 -18.62
N GLN A 205 3.58 -4.61 -19.90
CA GLN A 205 3.04 -3.73 -20.93
C GLN A 205 1.61 -3.29 -20.60
N ARG A 206 0.76 -4.22 -20.16
CA ARG A 206 -0.62 -3.91 -19.78
C ARG A 206 -0.67 -2.91 -18.62
N LEU A 207 0.09 -3.16 -17.56
CA LEU A 207 0.15 -2.27 -16.39
C LEU A 207 0.63 -0.87 -16.77
N ILE A 208 1.65 -0.78 -17.63
CA ILE A 208 2.23 0.49 -18.06
C ILE A 208 1.25 1.27 -18.93
N ASN A 209 0.56 0.62 -19.87
CA ASN A 209 -0.42 1.27 -20.72
C ASN A 209 -1.63 1.76 -19.91
N GLU A 210 -2.16 0.94 -19.00
CA GLU A 210 -3.24 1.33 -18.09
C GLU A 210 -2.82 2.51 -17.20
N ALA A 211 -1.57 2.51 -16.70
CA ALA A 211 -1.03 3.61 -15.90
C ALA A 211 -0.89 4.92 -16.69
N LYS A 212 -0.40 4.87 -17.94
CA LYS A 212 -0.31 6.05 -18.81
C LYS A 212 -1.68 6.68 -19.06
N HIS A 213 -2.68 5.86 -19.41
CA HIS A 213 -4.04 6.35 -19.58
C HIS A 213 -4.63 6.95 -18.31
N LEU A 214 -4.39 6.32 -17.14
CA LEU A 214 -4.83 6.90 -15.88
C LEU A 214 -4.20 8.27 -15.66
N ILE A 215 -2.89 8.39 -15.86
CA ILE A 215 -2.14 9.64 -15.71
C ILE A 215 -2.69 10.74 -16.63
N GLU A 216 -2.94 10.42 -17.90
CA GLU A 216 -3.54 11.35 -18.88
C GLU A 216 -4.92 11.85 -18.42
N GLN A 217 -5.79 10.95 -17.94
CA GLN A 217 -7.15 11.28 -17.50
C GLN A 217 -7.21 12.07 -16.18
N THR A 218 -6.20 11.89 -15.33
CA THR A 218 -6.20 12.43 -13.97
C THR A 218 -5.23 13.59 -13.77
N GLY A 219 -4.30 13.81 -14.70
CA GLY A 219 -3.27 14.83 -14.61
C GLY A 219 -2.25 14.54 -13.51
N LEU A 220 -2.04 13.25 -13.17
CA LEU A 220 -1.02 12.87 -12.18
C LEU A 220 0.37 13.22 -12.69
N SER A 221 1.26 13.62 -11.79
CA SER A 221 2.64 13.98 -12.10
C SER A 221 3.57 13.45 -11.01
N HIS A 222 4.82 13.93 -10.98
CA HIS A 222 5.78 13.61 -9.92
C HIS A 222 5.55 14.42 -8.63
N LYS A 223 4.63 15.41 -8.64
CA LYS A 223 4.38 16.31 -7.51
C LYS A 223 3.42 15.72 -6.48
N GLU A 224 2.81 14.61 -6.82
CA GLU A 224 1.77 13.97 -6.03
C GLU A 224 2.37 13.25 -4.82
N ASP A 225 1.51 13.06 -3.83
CA ASP A 225 1.81 12.33 -2.62
C ASP A 225 0.66 11.39 -2.34
N ALA A 226 0.92 10.08 -2.37
CA ALA A 226 -0.10 9.03 -2.32
C ALA A 226 0.09 8.16 -1.07
N LEU A 227 -1.00 7.82 -0.38
CA LEU A 227 -0.96 6.92 0.76
C LEU A 227 -1.28 5.48 0.36
N ALA A 228 -0.32 4.57 0.53
CA ALA A 228 -0.43 3.13 0.26
C ALA A 228 -1.01 2.39 1.47
N ALA A 229 -2.29 2.62 1.79
CA ALA A 229 -2.94 2.08 2.99
C ALA A 229 -3.77 0.79 2.75
N ARG A 230 -3.48 0.00 1.71
CA ARG A 230 -4.21 -1.23 1.37
C ARG A 230 -3.30 -2.33 0.84
N ALA A 231 -3.52 -3.58 1.29
CA ALA A 231 -2.70 -4.74 0.96
C ALA A 231 -2.37 -4.85 -0.54
N PHE A 232 -1.12 -5.23 -0.84
CA PHE A 232 -0.63 -5.49 -2.19
C PHE A 232 -1.31 -6.69 -2.87
N ALA A 233 -2.20 -7.37 -2.14
CA ALA A 233 -2.95 -8.56 -2.54
C ALA A 233 -3.98 -8.34 -3.68
N THR A 234 -4.26 -7.08 -4.06
CA THR A 234 -5.30 -6.78 -5.05
C THR A 234 -4.72 -6.25 -6.36
N ALA A 235 -5.27 -6.70 -7.49
CA ALA A 235 -4.91 -6.22 -8.82
C ALA A 235 -5.00 -4.68 -8.95
N GLY A 236 -5.94 -4.07 -8.22
CA GLY A 236 -6.11 -2.62 -8.15
C GLY A 236 -4.87 -1.88 -7.63
N GLN A 237 -4.10 -2.46 -6.70
CA GLN A 237 -2.86 -1.83 -6.23
C GLN A 237 -1.78 -1.81 -7.32
N ALA A 238 -1.59 -2.92 -8.03
CA ALA A 238 -0.64 -2.97 -9.15
C ALA A 238 -1.03 -1.97 -10.25
N ARG A 239 -2.31 -1.94 -10.63
CA ARG A 239 -2.85 -1.10 -11.71
C ARG A 239 -2.90 0.39 -11.40
N TYR A 240 -3.39 0.76 -10.22
CA TYR A 240 -3.76 2.14 -9.91
C TYR A 240 -2.83 2.82 -8.91
N LEU A 241 -1.87 2.09 -8.34
CA LEU A 241 -0.87 2.66 -7.43
C LEU A 241 0.56 2.40 -7.91
N VAL A 242 1.00 1.14 -8.00
CA VAL A 242 2.41 0.80 -8.28
C VAL A 242 2.82 1.20 -9.70
N ALA A 243 2.06 0.83 -10.73
CA ALA A 243 2.41 1.18 -12.11
C ALA A 243 2.34 2.71 -12.35
N PRO A 244 1.28 3.44 -11.94
CA PRO A 244 1.25 4.90 -12.06
C PRO A 244 2.37 5.59 -11.28
N TRP A 245 2.74 5.06 -10.10
CA TRP A 245 3.86 5.57 -9.32
C TRP A 245 5.19 5.49 -10.09
N LEU A 246 5.47 4.35 -10.72
CA LEU A 246 6.67 4.16 -11.54
C LEU A 246 6.65 4.96 -12.85
N VAL A 247 5.47 5.25 -13.42
CA VAL A 247 5.35 6.06 -14.64
C VAL A 247 5.44 7.56 -14.33
N ALA A 248 4.65 8.05 -13.38
CA ALA A 248 4.58 9.49 -13.04
C ALA A 248 5.71 9.96 -12.13
N GLY A 249 6.23 9.09 -11.27
CA GLY A 249 7.32 9.40 -10.33
C GLY A 249 6.90 10.18 -9.08
N PHE A 250 5.65 10.04 -8.64
CA PHE A 250 5.18 10.67 -7.40
C PHE A 250 5.71 9.98 -6.14
N ARG A 251 5.39 10.53 -4.96
CA ARG A 251 5.78 9.96 -3.66
C ARG A 251 4.75 8.97 -3.15
N LEU A 252 5.22 7.82 -2.66
CA LEU A 252 4.38 6.77 -2.08
C LEU A 252 4.63 6.64 -0.57
N ASN A 253 3.60 6.76 0.27
CA ASN A 253 3.74 6.67 1.72
C ASN A 253 3.12 5.40 2.28
N PHE A 254 3.88 4.67 3.08
CA PHE A 254 3.45 3.49 3.81
C PHE A 254 3.15 3.87 5.27
N PRO A 255 1.88 3.75 5.72
CA PRO A 255 1.55 3.97 7.12
C PRO A 255 2.25 2.94 8.00
N GLU A 256 2.35 3.22 9.30
CA GLU A 256 3.02 2.32 10.24
C GLU A 256 2.27 0.99 10.37
N ASN A 257 0.95 1.07 10.40
CA ASN A 257 0.08 -0.10 10.29
C ASN A 257 -1.31 0.31 9.78
N LEU A 258 -2.13 -0.69 9.50
CA LEU A 258 -3.49 -0.48 8.99
C LEU A 258 -4.45 0.13 10.04
N ALA A 259 -4.15 0.04 11.34
CA ALA A 259 -4.96 0.63 12.40
C ALA A 259 -4.67 2.14 12.56
N THR A 260 -3.43 2.58 12.33
CA THR A 260 -3.03 4.00 12.39
C THR A 260 -3.24 4.75 11.08
N ARG A 261 -3.68 4.06 10.00
CA ARG A 261 -3.76 4.62 8.63
C ARG A 261 -4.48 5.97 8.55
N ASP A 262 -5.54 6.17 9.33
CA ASP A 262 -6.32 7.40 9.30
C ASP A 262 -5.60 8.56 9.99
N ASN A 263 -4.87 8.29 11.07
CA ASN A 263 -4.01 9.28 11.70
C ASN A 263 -2.83 9.63 10.80
N ASP A 264 -2.20 8.63 10.18
CA ASP A 264 -1.10 8.82 9.23
C ASP A 264 -1.55 9.62 8.00
N ARG A 265 -2.76 9.37 7.50
CA ARG A 265 -3.39 10.16 6.43
C ARG A 265 -3.62 11.61 6.83
N ARG A 266 -4.06 11.87 8.06
CA ARG A 266 -4.27 13.22 8.58
C ARG A 266 -2.97 14.00 8.66
N GLU A 267 -1.94 13.35 9.20
CA GLU A 267 -0.59 13.91 9.33
C GLU A 267 0.03 14.25 7.97
N LEU A 268 -0.04 13.33 7.00
CA LEU A 268 0.52 13.55 5.66
C LEU A 268 -0.33 14.51 4.81
N SER A 269 -1.66 14.43 4.95
CA SER A 269 -2.62 15.09 4.05
C SER A 269 -2.29 14.86 2.57
N PRO A 270 -2.37 13.60 2.07
CA PRO A 270 -1.92 13.25 0.74
C PRO A 270 -2.68 13.98 -0.37
N SER A 271 -2.01 14.24 -1.49
CA SER A 271 -2.63 14.86 -2.65
C SER A 271 -3.39 13.88 -3.54
N LEU A 272 -3.06 12.59 -3.44
CA LEU A 272 -3.73 11.48 -4.11
C LEU A 272 -4.25 10.48 -3.08
N VAL A 273 -5.56 10.21 -3.08
CA VAL A 273 -6.17 9.16 -2.28
C VAL A 273 -6.83 8.15 -3.18
N LEU A 274 -6.36 6.91 -3.10
CA LEU A 274 -6.92 5.75 -3.77
C LEU A 274 -7.64 4.87 -2.73
N GLY A 275 -8.91 4.58 -2.94
CA GLY A 275 -9.72 3.79 -2.00
C GLY A 275 -10.83 3.02 -2.69
N THR A 276 -11.49 2.11 -1.96
CA THR A 276 -12.78 1.53 -2.40
C THR A 276 -13.93 2.23 -1.70
N ASN A 277 -15.16 1.81 -1.99
CA ASN A 277 -16.34 2.21 -1.23
C ASN A 277 -16.09 2.14 0.29
N ALA A 278 -15.66 0.98 0.81
CA ALA A 278 -15.38 0.81 2.24
C ALA A 278 -14.37 1.83 2.82
N THR A 279 -13.36 2.22 2.03
CA THR A 279 -12.39 3.24 2.46
C THR A 279 -13.04 4.60 2.63
N PHE A 280 -13.79 5.06 1.61
CA PHE A 280 -14.43 6.37 1.65
C PHE A 280 -15.66 6.40 2.58
N ALA A 281 -16.43 5.32 2.67
CA ALA A 281 -17.54 5.20 3.60
C ALA A 281 -17.07 5.29 5.06
N ARG A 282 -15.98 4.59 5.43
CA ARG A 282 -15.39 4.68 6.77
C ARG A 282 -15.01 6.10 7.13
N VAL A 283 -14.35 6.83 6.22
CA VAL A 283 -13.94 8.21 6.48
C VAL A 283 -15.15 9.14 6.65
N ALA A 284 -16.21 8.96 5.85
CA ALA A 284 -17.45 9.71 6.01
C ALA A 284 -18.10 9.43 7.37
N GLN A 285 -18.19 8.15 7.76
CA GLN A 285 -18.77 7.74 9.04
C GLN A 285 -17.97 8.28 10.25
N LEU A 286 -16.63 8.26 10.17
CA LEU A 286 -15.76 8.87 11.19
C LEU A 286 -15.93 10.39 11.26
N ALA A 287 -16.23 11.04 10.15
CA ALA A 287 -16.52 12.46 10.13
C ALA A 287 -17.86 12.74 10.83
N GLU A 288 -18.91 11.98 10.51
CA GLU A 288 -20.24 12.08 11.10
C GLU A 288 -20.22 11.90 12.62
N GLN A 289 -19.46 10.93 13.13
CA GLN A 289 -19.29 10.69 14.56
C GLN A 289 -18.60 11.85 15.30
N LYS A 290 -17.80 12.65 14.58
CA LYS A 290 -17.09 13.81 15.13
C LYS A 290 -17.87 15.11 14.95
N LEU A 291 -19.05 15.07 14.34
CA LEU A 291 -19.88 16.26 14.20
C LEU A 291 -20.41 16.71 15.57
N PRO A 292 -20.58 18.03 15.79
CA PRO A 292 -21.23 18.53 16.98
C PRO A 292 -22.63 17.93 17.14
N THR A 293 -23.06 17.68 18.38
CA THR A 293 -24.39 17.13 18.66
C THR A 293 -25.50 17.98 18.04
N THR A 294 -26.51 17.32 17.47
CA THR A 294 -27.69 17.95 16.89
C THR A 294 -28.35 18.87 17.91
N GLY A 295 -28.70 20.09 17.49
CA GLY A 295 -29.29 21.12 18.36
C GLY A 295 -28.31 22.15 18.94
N THR A 296 -27.01 21.93 18.84
CA THR A 296 -25.99 22.94 19.22
C THR A 296 -25.87 24.06 18.18
N LEU A 297 -25.47 25.26 18.62
CA LEU A 297 -25.17 26.40 17.73
C LEU A 297 -24.10 26.03 16.67
N THR A 298 -23.10 25.22 17.05
CA THR A 298 -22.07 24.70 16.15
C THR A 298 -22.63 23.75 15.10
N HIS A 299 -23.59 22.87 15.46
CA HIS A 299 -24.30 22.04 14.48
C HIS A 299 -25.15 22.89 13.53
N ARG A 300 -25.78 23.97 14.01
CA ARG A 300 -26.55 24.90 13.16
C ARG A 300 -25.65 25.65 12.16
N ILE A 301 -24.48 26.10 12.60
CA ILE A 301 -23.46 26.73 11.72
C ILE A 301 -22.96 25.72 10.69
N TYR A 302 -22.72 24.47 11.09
CA TYR A 302 -22.33 23.39 10.20
C TYR A 302 -23.40 23.09 9.15
N ALA A 303 -24.66 22.88 9.56
CA ALA A 303 -25.78 22.62 8.65
C ALA A 303 -26.04 23.80 7.69
N TRP A 304 -25.89 25.03 8.18
CA TRP A 304 -25.96 26.24 7.36
C TRP A 304 -24.84 26.32 6.32
N ALA A 305 -23.63 25.89 6.67
CA ALA A 305 -22.49 25.87 5.75
C ALA A 305 -22.57 24.71 4.72
N TRP A 306 -23.29 23.64 5.06
CA TRP A 306 -23.49 22.45 4.24
C TRP A 306 -24.43 22.67 3.06
N ASN A 307 -25.50 23.45 3.27
CA ASN A 307 -26.64 23.58 2.34
C ASN A 307 -26.58 24.78 1.40
N GLN A 308 -25.46 25.51 1.29
CA GLN A 308 -25.45 26.79 0.60
C GLN A 308 -24.54 26.88 -0.63
N GLU A 309 -25.17 27.12 -1.78
CA GLU A 309 -24.60 27.90 -2.89
C GLU A 309 -24.78 29.39 -2.54
N THR A 310 -23.78 29.97 -1.87
CA THR A 310 -23.88 31.35 -1.37
C THR A 310 -23.43 32.36 -2.42
N HIS A 311 -24.37 33.22 -2.86
CA HIS A 311 -24.07 34.42 -3.64
C HIS A 311 -23.46 35.55 -2.78
N ASN A 312 -23.52 35.43 -1.44
CA ASN A 312 -22.96 36.41 -0.51
C ASN A 312 -21.45 36.15 -0.25
N PRO A 313 -20.57 37.14 -0.46
CA PRO A 313 -19.12 36.97 -0.32
C PRO A 313 -18.69 36.60 1.12
N LEU A 314 -19.33 37.13 2.16
CA LEU A 314 -18.97 36.80 3.55
C LEU A 314 -19.33 35.36 3.90
N ALA A 315 -20.50 34.90 3.46
CA ALA A 315 -20.94 33.53 3.66
C ALA A 315 -20.08 32.53 2.86
N TRP A 316 -19.64 32.93 1.67
CA TRP A 316 -18.66 32.18 0.88
C TRP A 316 -17.31 32.05 1.59
N ILE A 317 -16.79 33.12 2.20
CA ILE A 317 -15.54 33.05 2.99
C ILE A 317 -15.70 32.12 4.19
N LEU A 318 -16.80 32.24 4.94
CA LEU A 318 -17.03 31.45 6.15
C LEU A 318 -17.18 29.95 5.84
N THR A 319 -17.97 29.61 4.81
CA THR A 319 -18.12 28.23 4.32
C THR A 319 -16.78 27.66 3.84
N ARG A 320 -15.95 28.45 3.15
CA ARG A 320 -14.61 28.05 2.73
C ARG A 320 -13.68 27.75 3.92
N LEU A 321 -13.72 28.55 4.98
CA LEU A 321 -12.94 28.30 6.20
C LEU A 321 -13.39 27.02 6.92
N ILE A 322 -14.69 26.81 7.07
CA ILE A 322 -15.25 25.60 7.69
C ILE A 322 -14.84 24.36 6.87
N ARG A 323 -15.00 24.39 5.54
CA ARG A 323 -14.56 23.30 4.66
C ARG A 323 -13.07 23.02 4.76
N ARG A 324 -12.24 24.06 4.86
CA ARG A 324 -10.78 23.90 5.05
C ARG A 324 -10.47 23.16 6.35
N VAL A 325 -11.04 23.57 7.47
CA VAL A 325 -10.81 22.93 8.78
C VAL A 325 -11.29 21.47 8.76
N LEU A 326 -12.45 21.19 8.15
CA LEU A 326 -12.95 19.82 8.00
C LEU A 326 -12.01 18.97 7.12
N ARG A 327 -11.55 19.52 6.00
CA ARG A 327 -10.58 18.83 5.13
C ARG A 327 -9.27 18.55 5.86
N GLU A 328 -8.75 19.50 6.63
CA GLU A 328 -7.54 19.29 7.45
C GLU A 328 -7.75 18.18 8.48
N ASN A 329 -8.86 18.23 9.22
CA ASN A 329 -9.20 17.20 10.21
C ASN A 329 -9.43 15.82 9.59
N LEU A 330 -9.86 15.76 8.34
CA LEU A 330 -10.02 14.52 7.60
C LEU A 330 -8.76 14.12 6.84
N GLY A 331 -7.65 14.87 6.84
CA GLY A 331 -6.46 14.53 6.06
C GLY A 331 -6.62 14.70 4.55
N PHE A 332 -7.48 15.63 4.14
CA PHE A 332 -7.74 16.02 2.76
C PHE A 332 -7.34 17.47 2.47
N ALA A 333 -6.48 18.07 3.31
CA ALA A 333 -6.05 19.46 3.15
C ALA A 333 -5.43 19.71 1.76
N HIS A 334 -4.53 18.83 1.32
CA HIS A 334 -3.84 18.94 0.02
C HIS A 334 -4.41 18.02 -1.05
N LEU A 335 -5.53 17.34 -0.78
CA LEU A 335 -6.16 16.42 -1.72
C LEU A 335 -6.50 17.14 -3.04
N LYS A 336 -5.93 16.62 -4.13
CA LYS A 336 -6.20 17.05 -5.51
C LYS A 336 -7.02 16.01 -6.25
N THR A 337 -6.67 14.73 -6.08
CA THR A 337 -7.25 13.62 -6.82
C THR A 337 -7.74 12.55 -5.84
N ALA A 338 -9.03 12.25 -5.87
CA ALA A 338 -9.63 11.12 -5.16
C ALA A 338 -10.10 10.08 -6.17
N LEU A 339 -9.58 8.87 -6.07
CA LEU A 339 -9.89 7.76 -6.96
C LEU A 339 -10.59 6.66 -6.19
N LEU A 340 -11.79 6.30 -6.63
CA LEU A 340 -12.57 5.19 -6.09
C LEU A 340 -12.46 3.99 -7.03
N ILE A 341 -12.06 2.84 -6.49
CA ILE A 341 -12.02 1.57 -7.21
C ILE A 341 -13.28 0.77 -6.89
N GLY A 342 -13.98 0.34 -7.94
CA GLY A 342 -15.06 -0.66 -7.84
C GLY A 342 -16.44 -0.07 -7.58
N GLU A 343 -17.13 -0.61 -6.57
CA GLU A 343 -18.54 -0.30 -6.31
C GLU A 343 -18.78 1.17 -5.98
N PRO A 344 -19.84 1.78 -6.52
CA PRO A 344 -20.11 3.19 -6.29
C PRO A 344 -20.44 3.45 -4.82
N LEU A 345 -20.17 4.67 -4.36
CA LEU A 345 -20.58 5.11 -3.02
C LEU A 345 -22.09 5.31 -2.96
N ALA A 346 -22.66 5.07 -1.77
CA ALA A 346 -24.01 5.50 -1.46
C ALA A 346 -24.15 7.02 -1.66
N LYS A 347 -25.33 7.47 -2.13
CA LYS A 347 -25.59 8.88 -2.44
C LYS A 347 -25.26 9.82 -1.27
N THR A 348 -25.59 9.40 -0.04
CA THR A 348 -25.27 10.13 1.19
C THR A 348 -23.77 10.45 1.32
N HIS A 349 -22.91 9.47 1.07
CA HIS A 349 -21.46 9.66 1.10
C HIS A 349 -20.96 10.50 -0.07
N VAL A 350 -21.55 10.36 -1.27
CA VAL A 350 -21.21 11.21 -2.42
C VAL A 350 -21.50 12.68 -2.11
N ASP A 351 -22.68 12.97 -1.57
CA ASP A 351 -23.10 14.32 -1.17
C ASP A 351 -22.18 14.87 -0.07
N PHE A 352 -21.78 14.02 0.88
CA PHE A 352 -20.78 14.35 1.89
C PHE A 352 -19.46 14.82 1.28
N TYR A 353 -18.86 14.08 0.36
CA TYR A 353 -17.61 14.51 -0.28
C TYR A 353 -17.78 15.73 -1.18
N ALA A 354 -18.91 15.82 -1.91
CA ALA A 354 -19.22 16.97 -2.75
C ALA A 354 -19.32 18.27 -1.93
N SER A 355 -19.93 18.22 -0.74
CA SER A 355 -20.03 19.36 0.17
C SER A 355 -18.65 19.84 0.67
N LEU A 356 -17.66 18.95 0.77
CA LEU A 356 -16.26 19.28 1.08
C LEU A 356 -15.49 19.82 -0.12
N GLY A 357 -16.12 19.91 -1.29
CA GLY A 357 -15.48 20.25 -2.56
C GLY A 357 -14.59 19.13 -3.10
N ILE A 358 -14.80 17.89 -2.65
CA ILE A 358 -14.02 16.72 -3.07
C ILE A 358 -14.82 15.96 -4.13
N ARG A 359 -14.27 15.90 -5.34
CA ARG A 359 -14.84 15.10 -6.44
C ARG A 359 -14.14 13.75 -6.50
N ILE A 360 -14.89 12.69 -6.25
CA ILE A 360 -14.39 11.31 -6.33
C ILE A 360 -14.56 10.82 -7.77
N LYS A 361 -13.45 10.50 -8.43
CA LYS A 361 -13.46 9.87 -9.76
C LYS A 361 -13.53 8.36 -9.59
N ARG A 362 -14.52 7.73 -10.22
CA ARG A 362 -14.70 6.27 -10.18
C ARG A 362 -13.83 5.59 -11.25
N LEU A 363 -13.21 4.48 -10.87
CA LEU A 363 -12.46 3.57 -11.71
C LEU A 363 -13.15 2.20 -11.68
N ALA A 364 -13.12 1.49 -12.80
CA ALA A 364 -13.69 0.14 -12.88
C ALA A 364 -12.95 -0.81 -11.94
N ALA A 365 -13.68 -1.62 -11.16
CA ALA A 365 -13.09 -2.82 -10.58
C ALA A 365 -12.85 -3.80 -11.72
N THR A 366 -11.59 -4.09 -12.00
CA THR A 366 -11.23 -5.12 -12.96
C THR A 366 -10.35 -6.13 -12.23
N GLY A 367 -10.72 -7.40 -12.26
CA GLY A 367 -9.90 -8.50 -11.77
C GLY A 367 -10.50 -9.40 -10.70
N VAL A 368 -9.77 -10.47 -10.39
CA VAL A 368 -10.09 -11.41 -9.32
C VAL A 368 -10.01 -10.66 -7.99
N THR A 369 -11.13 -10.61 -7.28
CA THR A 369 -11.22 -9.97 -5.97
C THR A 369 -11.13 -11.05 -4.91
N GLN A 370 -10.09 -11.00 -4.09
CA GLN A 370 -10.04 -11.80 -2.86
C GLN A 370 -11.10 -11.25 -1.91
N SER A 371 -12.09 -12.07 -1.54
CA SER A 371 -13.19 -11.71 -0.67
C SER A 371 -12.73 -11.60 0.77
N VAL A 372 -12.05 -10.52 1.13
CA VAL A 372 -11.73 -10.23 2.52
C VAL A 372 -13.01 -9.76 3.21
N PRO A 373 -13.48 -10.41 4.29
CA PRO A 373 -14.60 -9.91 5.07
C PRO A 373 -14.26 -8.50 5.59
N ALA A 374 -15.22 -7.58 5.50
CA ALA A 374 -15.02 -6.21 5.95
C ALA A 374 -14.66 -6.19 7.46
N GLN A 375 -13.37 -6.14 7.79
CA GLN A 375 -12.94 -6.19 9.19
C GLN A 375 -13.37 -4.95 9.98
N ALA A 376 -13.61 -5.25 11.26
CA ALA A 376 -14.38 -4.55 12.28
C ALA A 376 -13.94 -3.12 12.64
N SER A 377 -14.89 -2.42 13.25
CA SER A 377 -14.81 -1.13 13.91
C SER A 377 -13.55 -0.95 14.78
N PRO A 378 -13.10 0.30 15.03
CA PRO A 378 -11.92 0.55 15.85
C PRO A 378 -12.15 -0.02 17.26
N VAL A 379 -11.14 -0.72 17.77
CA VAL A 379 -11.00 -1.09 19.18
C VAL A 379 -11.15 0.18 20.02
N GLU A 380 -12.10 0.19 20.94
CA GLU A 380 -12.23 1.24 21.94
C GLU A 380 -10.92 1.35 22.71
N THR A 381 -10.35 2.56 22.71
CA THR A 381 -9.21 2.86 23.56
C THR A 381 -9.72 2.80 25.01
N PRO A 382 -9.08 2.07 25.94
CA PRO A 382 -9.52 2.09 27.33
C PRO A 382 -9.36 3.52 27.85
N GLN A 383 -10.48 4.15 28.21
CA GLN A 383 -10.44 5.41 28.94
C GLN A 383 -9.66 5.17 30.24
N SER A 384 -8.59 5.94 30.44
CA SER A 384 -7.88 5.98 31.71
C SER A 384 -8.80 6.59 32.77
N GLY A 385 -9.58 5.74 33.42
CA GLY A 385 -10.32 6.10 34.63
C GLY A 385 -9.34 6.27 35.77
N LEU A 386 -9.02 7.51 36.13
CA LEU A 386 -8.46 7.85 37.44
C LEU A 386 -9.43 7.34 38.52
N GLN A 387 -9.16 6.17 39.08
CA GLN A 387 -9.74 5.78 40.36
C GLN A 387 -8.99 6.51 41.48
N LYS A 388 -9.59 7.60 41.99
CA LYS A 388 -9.27 8.13 43.31
C LYS A 388 -9.72 7.11 44.36
N ASN A 389 -8.80 6.25 44.79
CA ASN A 389 -9.05 5.36 45.92
C ASN A 389 -8.80 6.14 47.22
N LYS A 390 -9.87 6.63 47.84
CA LYS A 390 -9.88 7.22 49.18
C LYS A 390 -9.98 6.06 50.18
N GLN A 391 -8.85 5.52 50.61
CA GLN A 391 -8.83 4.60 51.75
C GLN A 391 -8.81 5.40 53.06
N LYS A 392 -9.93 5.33 53.77
CA LYS A 392 -10.09 5.71 55.17
C LYS A 392 -9.16 4.83 56.02
N SER A 393 -8.24 5.46 56.74
CA SER A 393 -7.50 4.88 57.85
C SER A 393 -8.34 4.99 59.12
N GLU A 394 -8.74 3.86 59.69
CA GLU A 394 -9.12 3.73 61.10
C GLU A 394 -8.06 2.89 61.82
N PRO A 395 -7.73 3.21 63.09
CA PRO A 395 -6.56 2.68 63.77
C PRO A 395 -6.85 1.36 64.46
N ASN A 396 -5.93 0.41 64.30
CA ASN A 396 -5.88 -0.85 65.04
C ASN A 396 -5.19 -0.62 66.39
N PRO A 397 -5.83 -0.87 67.55
CA PRO A 397 -5.12 -0.86 68.82
C PRO A 397 -4.74 -2.28 69.23
N SER A 398 -3.55 -2.36 69.84
CA SER A 398 -3.12 -3.39 70.79
C SER A 398 -2.29 -4.53 70.22
N ASN A 399 -0.99 -4.36 70.42
CA ASN A 399 0.03 -5.40 70.52
C ASN A 399 0.63 -5.29 71.94
N PRO A 400 1.55 -6.18 72.36
CA PRO A 400 1.40 -7.46 73.07
C PRO A 400 1.73 -7.29 74.59
N LEU A 401 1.64 -8.28 75.48
CA LEU A 401 2.61 -9.37 75.72
C LEU A 401 2.22 -10.14 77.01
N LEU A 402 2.73 -11.36 77.14
CA LEU A 402 3.22 -12.01 78.36
C LEU A 402 2.58 -11.65 79.73
N ARG A 403 2.06 -12.71 80.35
CA ARG A 403 1.76 -12.94 81.78
C ARG A 403 0.56 -12.24 82.39
#